data_AF-A0A2M7SPL8-F1
#
_entry.id   AF-A0A2M7SPL8-F1
#
_cell.length_a   1.000
_cell.length_b   1.000
_cell.length_c   1.000
_cell.angle_alpha   90.00
_cell.angle_beta   90.00
_cell.angle_gamma   90.00
#
_symmetry.space_group_name_H-M   'P 1'
#
loop_
_entity.id
_entity.type
_entity.pdbx_description
1 polymer ?
#
loop_
_entity_poly.entity_id
_entity_poly.type
_entity_poly.pdbx_seq_one_letter_code
_entity_poly.pdbx_strand_id
1 'polypeptide(L)'
;MVLSPPLMPGWDQYPIRDDLEKRWGCPVSLNNDAELGALGEWAAGAGRGEGNLAYIKVGTGIGAGLLLDGKIYRGVTGSAGEIGHLTIDENGPVCTCGNHGCLEAIAGGRAIAL
;
A
#
# COMPACT_ATOMS: atom_id res chain seq x y z
N MET A 1 4.95 6.08 -9.30
CA MET A 1 4.79 5.40 -10.60
C MET A 1 4.08 4.09 -10.30
N VAL A 2 3.08 3.71 -11.09
CA VAL A 2 2.46 2.39 -10.98
C VAL A 2 3.36 1.43 -11.75
N LEU A 3 4.14 0.61 -11.04
CA LEU A 3 5.16 -0.22 -11.67
C LEU A 3 4.55 -1.48 -12.28
N SER A 4 4.00 -2.37 -11.44
CA SER A 4 3.28 -3.55 -11.91
C SER A 4 2.21 -3.99 -10.90
N PRO A 5 0.99 -3.43 -10.99
CA PRO A 5 -0.10 -3.77 -10.08
C PRO A 5 -0.74 -5.10 -10.50
N PRO A 6 -0.61 -6.18 -9.71
CA PRO A 6 -1.09 -7.51 -10.11
C PRO A 6 -2.62 -7.56 -10.31
N LEU A 7 -3.35 -6.61 -9.71
CA LEU A 7 -4.81 -6.52 -9.77
C LEU A 7 -5.33 -5.52 -10.82
N MET A 8 -4.46 -4.84 -11.58
CA MET A 8 -4.86 -3.86 -12.58
C MET A 8 -4.17 -4.10 -13.95
N PRO A 9 -4.57 -5.13 -14.71
CA PRO A 9 -4.00 -5.42 -16.02
C PRO A 9 -4.06 -4.20 -16.96
N GLY A 10 -2.95 -3.92 -17.65
CA GLY A 10 -2.83 -2.79 -18.57
C GLY A 10 -2.45 -1.45 -17.91
N TRP A 11 -2.24 -1.43 -16.59
CA TRP A 11 -1.76 -0.26 -15.86
C TRP A 11 -0.25 -0.27 -15.58
N ASP A 12 0.46 -1.30 -16.06
CA ASP A 12 1.90 -1.40 -15.95
C ASP A 12 2.57 -0.17 -16.58
N GLN A 13 3.33 0.57 -15.78
CA GLN A 13 4.02 1.81 -16.17
C GLN A 13 3.10 2.89 -16.78
N TYR A 14 1.78 2.81 -16.55
CA TYR A 14 0.85 3.80 -17.06
C TYR A 14 1.16 5.19 -16.45
N PRO A 15 1.26 6.28 -17.26
CA PRO A 15 1.66 7.60 -16.79
C PRO A 15 0.50 8.37 -16.14
N ILE A 16 -0.08 7.81 -15.07
CA ILE A 16 -1.28 8.36 -14.40
C ILE A 16 -1.10 9.84 -14.05
N ARG A 17 0.06 10.19 -13.50
CA ARG A 17 0.34 11.57 -13.08
C ARG A 17 0.27 12.52 -14.27
N ASP A 18 1.04 12.25 -15.32
CA ASP A 18 1.17 13.14 -16.47
C ASP A 18 -0.17 13.31 -17.20
N ASP A 19 -0.94 12.22 -17.34
CA ASP A 19 -2.27 12.25 -17.95
C ASP A 19 -3.24 13.13 -17.15
N LEU A 20 -3.23 13.02 -15.82
CA LEU A 20 -4.09 13.79 -14.94
C LEU A 20 -3.65 15.26 -14.84
N GLU A 21 -2.34 15.53 -14.77
CA GLU A 21 -1.79 16.89 -14.78
C GLU A 21 -2.16 17.61 -16.09
N LYS A 22 -2.02 16.94 -17.23
CA LYS A 22 -2.44 17.49 -18.53
C LYS A 22 -3.94 17.77 -18.59
N ARG A 23 -4.75 16.90 -17.98
CA ARG A 23 -6.22 17.03 -17.99
C ARG A 23 -6.72 18.15 -17.09
N TRP A 24 -6.11 18.36 -15.94
CA TRP A 24 -6.59 19.30 -14.93
C TRP A 24 -5.80 20.61 -14.86
N GLY A 25 -4.63 20.67 -15.49
CA GLY A 25 -3.79 21.87 -15.51
C GLY A 25 -3.23 22.24 -14.13
N CYS A 26 -3.08 21.26 -13.23
CA CYS A 26 -2.55 21.45 -11.89
C CYS A 26 -1.65 20.28 -11.47
N PRO A 27 -0.74 20.46 -10.49
CA PRO A 27 0.10 19.37 -9.99
C PRO A 27 -0.72 18.23 -9.39
N VAL A 28 -0.37 16.98 -9.71
CA VAL A 28 -1.06 15.78 -9.20
C VAL A 28 -0.09 14.93 -8.40
N SER A 29 -0.46 14.55 -7.18
CA SER A 29 0.28 13.56 -6.38
C SER A 29 -0.39 12.20 -6.43
N LEU A 30 0.40 11.15 -6.59
CA LEU A 30 -0.05 9.76 -6.63
C LEU A 30 0.65 8.96 -5.53
N ASN A 31 -0.13 8.21 -4.75
CA ASN A 31 0.35 7.33 -3.67
C ASN A 31 -0.52 6.07 -3.62
N ASN A 32 -0.06 5.02 -2.93
CA ASN A 32 -0.87 3.83 -2.68
C ASN A 32 -1.96 4.10 -1.63
N ASP A 33 -2.96 3.23 -1.56
CA ASP A 33 -4.12 3.41 -0.70
C ASP A 33 -3.80 3.32 0.79
N ALA A 34 -2.83 2.50 1.20
CA ALA A 34 -2.39 2.41 2.59
C ALA A 34 -1.65 3.68 3.05
N GLU A 35 -0.79 4.26 2.20
CA GLU A 35 -0.15 5.56 2.44
C GLU A 35 -1.19 6.69 2.57
N LEU A 36 -2.19 6.72 1.68
CA LEU A 36 -3.25 7.71 1.75
C LEU A 36 -4.16 7.50 2.98
N GLY A 37 -4.38 6.25 3.38
CA GLY A 37 -5.05 5.91 4.64
C GLY A 37 -4.29 6.45 5.85
N ALA A 38 -2.97 6.26 5.91
CA ALA A 38 -2.12 6.84 6.95
C ALA A 38 -2.21 8.37 7.00
N LEU A 39 -2.14 9.04 5.84
CA LEU A 39 -2.31 10.49 5.75
C LEU A 39 -3.70 10.94 6.21
N GLY A 40 -4.75 10.20 5.87
CA GLY A 40 -6.11 10.50 6.31
C GLY A 40 -6.27 10.40 7.82
N GLU A 41 -5.78 9.31 8.41
CA GLU A 41 -5.81 9.10 9.86
C GLU A 41 -4.97 10.15 10.61
N TRP A 42 -3.81 10.52 10.06
CA TRP A 42 -2.97 11.58 10.60
C TRP A 42 -3.62 12.98 10.50
N ALA A 43 -4.26 13.30 9.37
CA ALA A 43 -4.83 14.62 9.13
C ALA A 43 -6.15 14.84 9.90
N ALA A 44 -7.00 13.82 9.94
CA ALA A 44 -8.39 13.96 10.39
C ALA A 44 -8.91 12.81 11.27
N GLY A 45 -8.15 11.72 11.42
CA GLY A 45 -8.59 10.52 12.14
C GLY A 45 -7.88 10.27 13.46
N ALA A 46 -7.63 9.00 13.77
CA ALA A 46 -7.09 8.54 15.04
C ALA A 46 -5.61 8.87 15.24
N GLY A 47 -4.88 9.20 14.17
CA GLY A 47 -3.45 9.55 14.19
C GLY A 47 -3.16 11.04 14.35
N ARG A 48 -4.17 11.88 14.62
CA ARG A 48 -3.98 13.33 14.74
C ARG A 48 -3.07 13.70 15.90
N GLY A 49 -2.07 14.52 15.59
CA GLY A 49 -1.08 14.99 16.58
C GLY A 49 0.10 14.05 16.76
N GLU A 50 0.06 12.86 16.16
CA GLU A 50 1.17 11.91 16.22
C GLU A 50 2.27 12.26 15.22
N GLY A 51 3.51 12.20 15.69
CA GLY A 51 4.70 12.34 14.85
C GLY A 51 5.06 11.05 14.12
N ASN A 52 4.67 9.90 14.67
CA ASN A 52 4.94 8.58 14.12
C ASN A 52 3.66 7.74 14.16
N LEU A 53 3.27 7.16 13.02
CA LEU A 53 2.04 6.38 12.86
C LEU A 53 2.29 5.23 11.89
N ALA A 54 1.77 4.05 12.24
CA ALA A 54 1.61 2.94 11.30
C ALA A 54 0.11 2.71 11.09
N TYR A 55 -0.35 2.93 9.86
CA TYR A 55 -1.68 2.55 9.44
C TYR A 55 -1.62 1.18 8.77
N ILE A 56 -2.41 0.21 9.25
CA ILE A 56 -2.48 -1.12 8.67
C ILE A 56 -3.86 -1.28 8.03
N LYS A 57 -3.87 -1.37 6.70
CA LYS A 57 -5.07 -1.69 5.93
C LYS A 57 -5.25 -3.20 5.88
N VAL A 58 -6.35 -3.69 6.43
CA VAL A 58 -6.80 -5.08 6.25
C VAL A 58 -8.11 -5.07 5.48
N GLY A 59 -8.10 -5.60 4.27
CA GLY A 59 -9.25 -5.65 3.38
C GLY A 59 -9.09 -6.75 2.35
N THR A 60 -9.31 -6.45 1.06
CA THR A 60 -9.03 -7.41 -0.04
C THR A 60 -7.61 -7.97 0.05
N GLY A 61 -6.65 -7.10 0.38
CA GLY A 61 -5.26 -7.42 0.71
C GLY A 61 -4.82 -6.78 2.02
N ILE A 62 -3.54 -6.93 2.36
CA ILE A 62 -2.92 -6.32 3.55
C ILE A 62 -1.76 -5.42 3.13
N GLY A 63 -1.78 -4.17 3.58
CA GLY A 63 -0.70 -3.21 3.36
C GLY A 63 -0.62 -2.21 4.49
N ALA A 64 0.48 -1.46 4.54
CA ALA A 64 0.70 -0.44 5.56
C ALA A 64 1.15 0.89 4.98
N GLY A 65 0.65 1.98 5.56
CA GLY A 65 1.19 3.32 5.39
C GLY A 65 2.00 3.69 6.63
N LEU A 66 3.27 4.03 6.43
CA LEU A 66 4.17 4.43 7.52
C LEU A 66 4.37 5.93 7.47
N LEU A 67 4.12 6.60 8.59
CA LEU A 67 4.40 8.02 8.77
C LEU A 67 5.44 8.14 9.89
N LEU A 68 6.58 8.74 9.58
CA LEU A 68 7.68 8.97 10.50
C LEU A 68 8.05 10.46 10.47
N ASP A 69 8.21 11.06 11.65
CA ASP A 69 8.45 12.49 11.83
C ASP A 69 7.51 13.38 11.00
N GLY A 70 6.22 13.05 10.97
CA GLY A 70 5.19 13.80 10.25
C GLY A 70 5.19 13.59 8.73
N LYS A 71 5.96 12.63 8.20
CA LYS A 71 6.11 12.40 6.75
C LYS A 71 5.91 10.94 6.38
N ILE A 72 5.29 10.69 5.22
CA ILE A 72 5.19 9.33 4.69
C ILE A 72 6.59 8.78 4.39
N TYR A 73 6.88 7.64 5.00
CA TYR A 73 8.10 6.89 4.82
C TYR A 73 7.89 5.79 3.78
N ARG A 74 8.66 5.86 2.69
CA ARG A 74 8.54 4.95 1.54
C ARG A 74 9.70 3.96 1.41
N GLY A 75 10.73 4.10 2.25
CA GLY A 75 11.98 3.38 2.09
C GLY A 75 12.74 3.80 0.82
N VAL A 76 13.86 3.12 0.55
CA VAL A 76 14.76 3.46 -0.57
C VAL A 76 14.14 3.13 -1.93
N THR A 77 13.37 2.04 -2.00
CA THR A 77 12.79 1.53 -3.26
C THR A 77 11.31 1.90 -3.44
N GLY A 78 10.69 2.58 -2.47
CA GLY A 78 9.26 2.82 -2.49
C GLY A 78 8.40 1.66 -2.00
N SER A 79 9.00 0.59 -1.46
CA SER A 79 8.34 -0.64 -1.03
C SER A 79 8.09 -0.72 0.47
N ALA A 80 8.39 0.34 1.24
CA ALA A 80 8.06 0.34 2.66
C ALA A 80 6.55 0.30 2.85
N GLY A 81 6.08 -0.62 3.70
CA GLY A 81 4.66 -0.83 3.92
C GLY A 81 4.05 -2.02 3.17
N GLU A 82 4.82 -2.69 2.30
CA GLU A 82 4.44 -3.97 1.65
C GLU A 82 4.46 -5.16 2.63
N ILE A 83 3.95 -4.95 3.85
CA ILE A 83 3.96 -5.93 4.94
C ILE A 83 3.11 -7.16 4.63
N GLY A 84 2.13 -7.04 3.72
CA GLY A 84 1.30 -8.14 3.27
C GLY A 84 2.09 -9.27 2.61
N HIS A 85 3.27 -8.96 2.06
CA HIS A 85 4.11 -9.94 1.36
C HIS A 85 5.27 -10.49 2.20
N LEU A 86 5.36 -10.11 3.47
CA LEU A 86 6.31 -10.73 4.41
C LEU A 86 5.89 -12.16 4.73
N THR A 87 6.82 -13.10 4.62
CA THR A 87 6.60 -14.50 5.01
C THR A 87 6.42 -14.61 6.53
N ILE A 88 5.28 -15.14 6.95
CA ILE A 88 4.92 -15.45 8.33
C ILE A 88 5.03 -16.95 8.60
N ASP A 89 4.72 -17.78 7.60
CA ASP A 89 4.84 -19.25 7.68
C ASP A 89 5.46 -19.79 6.38
N GLU A 90 6.71 -20.24 6.42
CA GLU A 90 7.41 -20.77 5.24
C GLU A 90 6.71 -21.98 4.57
N ASN A 91 5.86 -22.69 5.32
CA ASN A 91 5.06 -23.81 4.81
C ASN A 91 3.62 -23.40 4.45
N GLY A 92 3.32 -22.10 4.54
CA GLY A 92 2.01 -21.54 4.29
C GLY A 92 1.62 -21.50 2.80
N PRO A 93 0.41 -21.00 2.50
CA PRO A 93 -0.12 -20.94 1.14
C PRO A 93 0.72 -20.05 0.23
N VAL A 94 0.67 -20.33 -1.08
CA VAL A 94 1.28 -19.49 -2.11
C VAL A 94 0.54 -18.16 -2.21
N CYS A 95 1.25 -17.06 -2.07
CA CYS A 95 0.75 -15.70 -2.25
C CYS A 95 0.66 -15.34 -3.74
N THR A 96 -0.17 -14.36 -4.08
CA THR A 96 -0.28 -13.78 -5.42
C THR A 96 1.03 -13.16 -5.91
N CYS A 97 1.93 -12.74 -5.00
CA CYS A 97 3.27 -12.28 -5.35
C CYS A 97 4.24 -13.40 -5.73
N GLY A 98 3.84 -14.67 -5.59
CA GLY A 98 4.64 -15.86 -5.90
C GLY A 98 5.46 -16.41 -4.73
N ASN A 99 5.53 -15.71 -3.59
CA ASN A 99 6.19 -16.20 -2.39
C ASN A 99 5.27 -17.12 -1.56
N HIS A 100 5.82 -17.85 -0.59
CA HIS A 100 5.07 -18.69 0.35
C HIS A 100 4.81 -17.96 1.67
N GLY A 101 3.62 -18.21 2.23
CA GLY A 101 3.35 -17.87 3.63
C GLY A 101 3.19 -16.41 3.94
N CYS A 102 2.91 -15.58 2.92
CA CYS A 102 2.80 -14.15 3.12
C CYS A 102 1.66 -13.81 4.10
N LEU A 103 1.81 -12.73 4.88
CA LEU A 103 0.79 -12.23 5.79
C LEU A 103 -0.58 -12.09 5.10
N GLU A 104 -0.62 -11.54 3.89
CA GLU A 104 -1.84 -11.41 3.08
C GLU A 104 -2.42 -12.77 2.67
N ALA A 105 -1.58 -13.76 2.36
CA ALA A 105 -2.03 -15.10 1.97
C ALA A 105 -2.69 -15.86 3.13
N ILE A 106 -2.41 -15.47 4.37
CA ILE A 106 -2.93 -16.09 5.59
C ILE A 106 -4.09 -15.30 6.20
N ALA A 107 -4.02 -13.95 6.16
CA ALA A 107 -4.95 -13.07 6.88
C ALA A 107 -5.63 -12.02 6.00
N GLY A 108 -5.36 -11.99 4.69
CA GLY A 108 -6.07 -11.12 3.76
C GLY A 108 -7.54 -11.52 3.61
N GLY A 109 -8.37 -10.63 3.06
CA GLY A 109 -9.82 -10.86 2.96
C GLY A 109 -10.18 -12.17 2.25
N ARG A 110 -9.45 -12.54 1.19
CA ARG A 110 -9.63 -13.85 0.53
C ARG A 110 -9.25 -15.02 1.42
N ALA A 111 -8.23 -14.91 2.26
CA ALA A 111 -7.80 -15.98 3.15
C ALA A 111 -8.80 -16.22 4.29
N ILE A 112 -9.48 -15.16 4.75
CA ILE A 112 -10.48 -15.25 5.84
C ILE A 112 -11.86 -15.70 5.32
N ALA A 113 -12.25 -15.28 4.12
CA ALA A 113 -13.59 -15.55 3.59
C ALA A 113 -13.76 -16.94 2.95
N LEU A 114 -12.66 -17.70 2.79
CA LEU A 114 -12.64 -19.07 2.28
C LEU A 114 -12.68 -20.07 3.44
#